data_AF-A0A480BQ07-F1
#
_entry.id   AF-A0A480BQ07-F1
#
_cell.length_a   1.000
_cell.length_b   1.000
_cell.length_c   1.000
_cell.angle_alpha   90.00
_cell.angle_beta   90.00
_cell.angle_gamma   90.00
#
_symmetry.space_group_name_H-M   'P 1'
#
loop_
_entity.id
_entity.type
_entity.pdbx_description
1 polymer ?
#
loop_
_entity_poly.entity_id
_entity_poly.type
_entity_poly.pdbx_seq_one_letter_code
_entity_poly.pdbx_strand_id
1 'polypeptide(L)'
;MLKQFLTRSAVVGSLAFVLGACSQQGSGPQTTGITPQMMADSLHAVMESDRTVYTRLIVNRLQNEEGVIKASEHWKDDKALVLPAQM
;
A
#
# COMPACT_ATOMS: atom_id res chain seq x y z
N MET A 1 36.01 -32.82 -38.17
CA MET A 1 35.52 -31.52 -38.69
C MET A 1 33.99 -31.41 -38.76
N LEU A 2 33.20 -32.42 -38.36
CA LEU A 2 31.73 -32.44 -38.58
C LEU A 2 30.86 -32.17 -37.32
N LYS A 3 31.45 -31.69 -36.22
CA LYS A 3 30.71 -31.39 -34.96
C LYS A 3 30.58 -29.89 -34.63
N GLN A 4 31.19 -29.00 -35.41
CA GLN A 4 31.12 -27.54 -35.19
C GLN A 4 29.94 -26.86 -35.90
N PHE A 5 29.21 -27.56 -36.78
CA PHE A 5 28.08 -26.98 -37.52
C PHE A 5 26.73 -27.09 -36.79
N LEU A 6 26.62 -27.91 -35.74
CA LEU A 6 25.33 -28.16 -35.09
C LEU A 6 24.95 -27.10 -34.03
N THR A 7 25.90 -26.27 -33.59
CA THR A 7 25.70 -25.29 -32.51
C THR A 7 25.36 -23.87 -32.97
N ARG A 8 25.28 -23.58 -34.28
CA ARG A 8 24.97 -22.21 -34.78
C ARG A 8 23.50 -21.94 -35.11
N SER A 9 22.61 -22.93 -35.06
CA SER A 9 21.17 -22.72 -35.31
C SER A 9 20.35 -22.31 -34.06
N ALA A 10 21.00 -21.99 -32.95
CA ALA A 10 20.31 -21.68 -31.69
C ALA A 10 19.84 -20.22 -31.53
N VAL A 11 20.05 -19.30 -32.49
CA VAL A 11 19.85 -17.86 -32.19
C VAL A 11 18.93 -17.09 -33.16
N VAL A 12 18.51 -17.66 -34.30
CA VAL A 12 17.74 -16.90 -35.33
C VAL A 12 16.26 -17.30 -35.40
N GLY A 13 15.68 -17.79 -34.30
CA GLY A 13 14.31 -18.34 -34.29
C GLY A 13 13.31 -17.71 -33.32
N SER A 14 13.73 -16.86 -32.37
CA SER A 14 12.85 -16.46 -31.25
C SER A 14 12.63 -14.96 -31.07
N LEU A 15 13.01 -14.10 -32.03
CA LEU A 15 12.86 -12.64 -31.88
C LEU A 15 11.56 -12.07 -32.47
N ALA A 16 10.62 -12.90 -32.93
CA ALA A 16 9.38 -12.44 -33.56
C ALA A 16 8.15 -12.39 -32.62
N PHE A 17 8.25 -12.83 -31.37
CA PHE A 17 7.10 -12.91 -30.46
C PHE A 17 7.03 -11.82 -29.37
N VAL A 18 7.96 -10.86 -29.36
CA VAL A 18 8.06 -9.87 -28.27
C VAL A 18 7.40 -8.52 -28.60
N LEU A 19 6.93 -8.30 -29.83
CA LEU A 19 6.34 -7.01 -30.23
C LEU A 19 4.80 -6.95 -30.21
N GLY A 20 4.12 -8.06 -29.87
CA GLY A 20 2.64 -8.14 -29.90
C GLY A 20 1.93 -7.88 -28.57
N ALA A 21 2.66 -7.77 -27.45
CA ALA A 21 2.05 -7.73 -26.11
C ALA A 21 1.72 -6.32 -25.59
N CYS A 22 1.79 -5.28 -26.44
CA CYS A 22 1.37 -3.92 -26.11
C CYS A 22 0.25 -3.43 -27.04
N SER A 23 -0.77 -4.25 -27.30
CA SER A 23 -2.07 -3.75 -27.79
C SER A 23 -2.90 -3.25 -26.60
N GLN A 24 -2.50 -2.06 -26.14
CA GLN A 24 -3.36 -0.93 -25.79
C GLN A 24 -4.82 -1.26 -25.46
N GLN A 25 -5.03 -1.47 -24.15
CA GLN A 25 -6.07 -0.90 -23.31
C GLN A 25 -7.33 -0.41 -24.04
N GLY A 26 -8.44 -1.15 -23.87
CA GLY A 26 -9.76 -0.70 -24.29
C GLY A 26 -10.11 0.64 -23.64
N SER A 27 -10.24 1.68 -24.46
CA SER A 27 -10.73 3.00 -24.10
C SER A 27 -12.24 2.95 -23.85
N GLY A 28 -12.65 2.32 -22.74
CA GLY A 28 -13.96 2.57 -22.16
C GLY A 28 -14.06 4.04 -21.70
N PRO A 29 -15.26 4.64 -21.67
CA PRO A 29 -15.45 6.04 -21.32
C PRO A 29 -14.73 6.34 -20.00
N GLN A 30 -13.68 7.15 -20.09
CA GLN A 30 -12.90 7.59 -18.94
C GLN A 30 -13.84 8.48 -18.12
N THR A 31 -14.42 7.93 -17.06
CA THR A 31 -15.10 8.71 -16.03
C THR A 31 -14.05 9.70 -15.52
N THR A 32 -14.14 10.93 -15.98
CA THR A 32 -13.14 11.97 -15.68
C THR A 32 -13.44 12.49 -14.29
N GLY A 33 -13.03 11.73 -13.26
CA GLY A 33 -13.30 12.03 -11.85
C GLY A 33 -12.98 10.86 -10.92
N ILE A 34 -12.76 11.16 -9.64
CA ILE A 34 -12.61 10.14 -8.59
C ILE A 34 -14.02 9.66 -8.22
N THR A 35 -14.23 8.33 -8.19
CA THR A 35 -15.51 7.79 -7.74
C THR A 35 -15.69 8.05 -6.24
N PRO A 36 -16.92 8.26 -5.75
CA PRO A 36 -17.16 8.43 -4.31
C PRO A 36 -16.57 7.29 -3.47
N GLN A 37 -16.59 6.06 -4.00
CA GLN A 37 -16.00 4.88 -3.35
C GLN A 37 -14.49 4.99 -3.24
N MET A 38 -13.79 5.32 -4.33
CA MET A 38 -12.33 5.51 -4.30
C MET A 38 -11.92 6.63 -3.33
N MET A 39 -12.71 7.71 -3.28
CA MET A 39 -12.48 8.79 -2.31
C MET A 39 -12.66 8.28 -0.86
N ALA A 40 -13.74 7.56 -0.58
CA ALA A 40 -14.03 7.00 0.73
C ALA A 40 -12.95 5.99 1.19
N ASP A 41 -12.54 5.09 0.30
CA ASP A 41 -11.49 4.10 0.57
C ASP A 41 -10.15 4.78 0.85
N SER A 42 -9.82 5.83 0.09
CA SER A 42 -8.59 6.60 0.30
C SER A 42 -8.59 7.32 1.65
N LEU A 43 -9.73 7.92 2.04
CA LEU A 43 -9.86 8.58 3.33
C LEU A 43 -9.80 7.57 4.47
N HIS A 44 -10.47 6.43 4.33
CA HIS A 44 -10.42 5.36 5.31
C HIS A 44 -8.99 4.83 5.50
N ALA A 45 -8.23 4.64 4.41
CA ALA A 45 -6.85 4.19 4.47
C ALA A 45 -5.94 5.17 5.25
N VAL A 46 -6.15 6.48 5.06
CA VAL A 46 -5.40 7.51 5.81
C VAL A 46 -5.79 7.48 7.30
N MET A 47 -7.09 7.44 7.61
CA MET A 47 -7.56 7.39 9.00
C MET A 47 -7.08 6.13 9.74
N GLU A 48 -7.12 4.98 9.08
CA GLU A 48 -6.63 3.72 9.64
C GLU A 48 -5.11 3.72 9.85
N SER A 49 -4.36 4.31 8.91
CA SER A 49 -2.91 4.50 9.06
C SER A 49 -2.61 5.37 10.29
N ASP A 50 -3.27 6.51 10.43
CA ASP A 50 -3.06 7.43 11.56
C ASP A 50 -3.41 6.77 12.89
N ARG A 51 -4.55 6.07 12.95
CA ARG A 51 -4.98 5.31 14.13
C ARG A 51 -3.96 4.23 14.51
N THR A 52 -3.45 3.50 13.53
CA THR A 52 -2.44 2.46 13.72
C THR A 52 -1.12 3.04 14.24
N VAL A 53 -0.64 4.12 13.62
CA VAL A 53 0.61 4.78 13.98
C VAL A 53 0.52 5.37 15.39
N TYR A 54 -0.56 6.09 15.72
CA TYR A 54 -0.77 6.67 17.05
C TYR A 54 -0.81 5.58 18.13
N THR A 55 -1.55 4.50 17.89
CA THR A 55 -1.67 3.40 18.87
C THR A 55 -0.32 2.73 19.11
N ARG A 56 0.44 2.43 18.05
CA ARG A 56 1.73 1.73 18.18
C ARG A 56 2.82 2.62 18.78
N LEU A 57 3.01 3.83 18.24
CA LEU A 57 4.18 4.66 18.57
C LEU A 57 3.95 5.54 19.79
N ILE A 58 2.70 5.90 20.09
CA ILE A 58 2.38 6.81 21.19
C ILE A 58 1.76 6.03 22.34
N VAL A 59 0.59 5.42 22.14
CA VAL A 59 -0.16 4.79 23.24
C VAL A 59 0.59 3.58 23.80
N ASN A 60 0.98 2.62 22.97
CA ASN A 60 1.67 1.41 23.43
C ASN A 60 3.02 1.76 24.10
N ARG A 61 3.81 2.62 23.45
CA ARG A 61 5.08 3.07 24.01
C ARG A 61 4.90 3.78 25.35
N LEU A 62 4.05 4.81 25.42
CA LEU A 62 3.95 5.65 26.63
C LEU A 62 3.20 4.98 27.78
N GLN A 63 2.22 4.12 27.50
CA GLN A 63 1.43 3.45 28.52
C GLN A 63 1.99 2.09 28.92
N ASN A 64 2.37 1.25 27.95
CA ASN A 64 2.73 -0.16 28.22
C ASN A 64 4.25 -0.35 28.35
N GLU A 65 5.05 0.36 27.57
CA GLU A 65 6.52 0.20 27.59
C GLU A 65 7.17 1.13 28.63
N GLU A 66 6.92 2.44 28.55
CA GLU A 66 7.53 3.45 29.42
C GLU A 66 6.70 3.71 30.68
N GLY A 67 5.39 3.42 30.67
CA GLY A 67 4.50 3.55 31.83
C GLY A 67 4.32 4.98 32.36
N VAL A 68 4.61 5.99 31.54
CA VAL A 68 4.66 7.41 31.96
C VAL A 68 3.27 8.01 32.05
N ILE A 69 2.37 7.69 31.11
CA ILE A 69 1.04 8.27 31.00
C ILE A 69 0.04 7.19 30.56
N LYS A 70 -1.16 7.22 31.16
CA LYS A 70 -2.26 6.29 30.85
C LYS A 70 -3.16 6.89 29.78
N ALA A 71 -3.83 6.07 28.97
CA ALA A 71 -4.93 6.50 28.13
C ALA A 71 -6.24 6.49 28.92
N SER A 72 -7.05 7.55 28.80
CA SER A 72 -8.29 7.73 29.54
C SER A 72 -9.37 8.37 28.65
N GLU A 73 -10.63 8.08 28.94
CA GLU A 73 -11.77 8.78 28.32
C GLU A 73 -11.83 10.24 28.76
N HIS A 74 -11.42 10.53 30.00
CA HIS A 74 -11.32 11.87 30.57
C HIS A 74 -9.92 12.47 30.36
N TRP A 75 -9.34 12.24 29.17
CA TRP A 75 -7.95 12.61 28.85
C TRP A 75 -7.60 14.07 29.18
N LYS A 76 -8.57 14.98 29.07
CA LYS A 76 -8.39 16.42 29.31
C LYS A 76 -8.25 16.75 30.78
N ASP A 77 -9.00 16.07 31.64
CA ASP A 77 -8.99 16.29 33.09
C ASP A 77 -7.85 15.51 33.76
N ASP A 78 -7.61 14.28 33.28
CA ASP A 78 -6.60 13.37 33.81
C ASP A 78 -5.18 13.65 33.31
N LYS A 79 -5.00 14.61 32.39
CA LYS A 79 -3.76 14.85 31.63
C LYS A 79 -3.22 13.55 31.02
N ALA A 80 -4.13 12.76 30.47
CA ALA A 80 -3.91 11.43 29.95
C ALA A 80 -3.87 11.43 28.42
N LEU A 81 -3.46 10.30 27.83
CA LEU A 81 -3.55 10.08 26.38
C LEU A 81 -5.01 9.86 25.96
N VAL A 82 -5.33 10.26 24.74
CA VAL A 82 -6.65 10.02 24.14
C VAL A 82 -6.79 8.55 23.78
N LEU A 83 -7.98 7.98 23.95
CA LEU A 83 -8.23 6.61 23.53
C LEU A 83 -8.30 6.49 21.99
N PRO A 84 -7.66 5.46 21.39
CA PRO A 84 -7.75 5.22 19.95
C PRO A 84 -9.15 4.92 19.40
N ALA A 85 -10.14 4.71 20.27
CA ALA A 85 -11.54 4.53 19.90
C ALA A 85 -12.28 5.86 19.68
N GLN A 86 -11.69 6.99 20.08
CA GLN A 86 -12.23 8.33 19.90
C GLN A 86 -11.70 9.02 18.63
N MET A 87 -10.84 8.34 17.87
CA MET A 87 -10.33 8.75 16.55
C MET A 87 -10.92 7.87 15.46
#